data_AF-A0A9P1G1K3-F1
#
_entry.id   AF-A0A9P1G1K3-F1
#
_cell.length_a   1.000
_cell.length_b   1.000
_cell.length_c   1.000
_cell.angle_alpha   90.00
_cell.angle_beta   90.00
_cell.angle_gamma   90.00
#
_symmetry.space_group_name_H-M   'P 1'
#
loop_
_entity.id
_entity.type
_entity.pdbx_description
1 polymer ?
#
loop_
_entity_poly.entity_id
_entity_poly.type
_entity_poly.pdbx_seq_one_letter_code
_entity_poly.pdbx_strand_id
1 'polypeptide(L)'
;MLQSCQILSAWRHVCSIRTGGVKRFSCAQTLKQSLDVGKFPLFVSNIFPASPEASPATVTLEAVKLGGEGVWGPEAVPSDLSCDELRRLVAKALQLRWRAVQLAFKEQALEGPEKLEKKGLVEGNYELQVVLQDRSAEIRTIQKAITSCAKKGNVTLTEGLSDDEVVALEKRYGFTFPPEFLEFLQAGVLVGGGWHDWHTLASGSILAGSEMDSVASQIRWHCTPEEADYWSEGEWAPPEEKTVEKAVELATKTYPLIPMLSHRCTVTVPHGYGLPVISMHQCSDNIPYGKNFWDWVAKDANLPEGTVPTEWIEVPSVPWEEVPFWRYWNG
;
A
#
# COMPACT_ATOMS: atom_id res chain seq x y z
N MET A 1 8.03 -43.07 -7.08
CA MET A 1 7.94 -42.21 -5.89
C MET A 1 9.14 -41.27 -5.94
N LEU A 2 8.96 -40.12 -6.60
CA LEU A 2 9.90 -38.98 -6.82
C LEU A 2 9.62 -38.42 -8.23
N GLN A 3 8.64 -37.51 -8.34
CA GLN A 3 8.50 -36.60 -9.50
C GLN A 3 7.46 -35.52 -9.16
N SER A 4 7.79 -34.57 -8.26
CA SER A 4 6.94 -33.41 -7.96
C SER A 4 7.68 -32.22 -7.34
N CYS A 5 8.90 -31.87 -7.82
CA CYS A 5 9.67 -30.74 -7.26
C CYS A 5 10.27 -29.76 -8.31
N GLN A 6 9.76 -29.71 -9.54
CA GLN A 6 10.39 -28.86 -10.58
C GLN A 6 9.55 -27.68 -11.11
N ILE A 7 8.42 -27.32 -10.50
CA ILE A 7 7.55 -26.24 -11.03
C ILE A 7 7.74 -24.88 -10.35
N LEU A 8 8.44 -24.79 -9.20
CA LEU A 8 8.53 -23.53 -8.44
C LEU A 8 9.75 -22.63 -8.73
N SER A 9 10.64 -22.96 -9.70
CA SER A 9 11.87 -22.17 -9.95
C SER A 9 11.84 -21.24 -11.18
N ALA A 10 10.72 -21.09 -11.89
CA ALA A 10 10.69 -20.34 -13.16
C ALA A 10 10.30 -18.85 -13.07
N TRP A 11 9.96 -18.30 -11.90
CA TRP A 11 9.33 -16.97 -11.81
C TRP A 11 10.26 -15.81 -11.40
N ARG A 12 11.58 -15.89 -11.61
CA ARG A 12 12.50 -14.82 -11.17
C ARG A 12 13.47 -14.19 -12.17
N HIS A 13 13.42 -14.48 -13.47
CA HIS A 13 14.38 -13.88 -14.41
C HIS A 13 13.76 -13.43 -15.73
N VAL A 14 13.17 -12.22 -15.78
CA VAL A 14 13.15 -11.37 -16.99
C VAL A 14 12.99 -9.89 -16.57
N CYS A 15 14.09 -9.14 -16.60
CA CYS A 15 14.20 -7.75 -17.12
C CYS A 15 15.57 -7.16 -16.76
N SER A 16 16.62 -7.74 -17.34
CA SER A 16 17.88 -7.04 -17.57
C SER A 16 17.83 -6.49 -18.99
N ILE A 17 17.62 -5.19 -19.14
CA ILE A 17 17.92 -4.50 -20.40
C ILE A 17 18.92 -3.39 -20.09
N ARG A 18 20.15 -3.65 -20.53
CA ARG A 18 21.20 -2.67 -20.77
C ARG A 18 20.68 -1.64 -21.79
N THR A 19 20.77 -0.35 -21.46
CA THR A 19 21.16 0.65 -22.46
C THR A 19 22.15 1.62 -21.82
N GLY A 20 23.39 1.58 -22.30
CA GLY A 20 24.36 2.66 -22.12
C GLY A 20 24.13 3.73 -23.19
N GLY A 21 24.51 4.97 -22.90
CA GLY A 21 24.57 6.01 -23.94
C GLY A 21 24.36 7.42 -23.42
N VAL A 22 25.41 7.99 -22.85
CA VAL A 22 25.57 9.43 -22.63
C VAL A 22 25.44 10.16 -23.97
N LYS A 23 24.49 11.09 -24.12
CA LYS A 23 24.64 12.29 -24.98
C LYS A 23 23.90 13.49 -24.38
N ARG A 24 24.70 14.46 -23.94
CA ARG A 24 24.30 15.84 -23.69
C ARG A 24 23.83 16.47 -25.02
N PHE A 25 22.69 17.14 -25.01
CA PHE A 25 22.39 18.20 -25.98
C PHE A 25 21.88 19.43 -25.23
N SER A 26 22.67 20.50 -25.30
CA SER A 26 22.27 21.85 -24.97
C SER A 26 21.55 22.44 -26.19
N CYS A 27 20.42 23.10 -26.01
CA CYS A 27 20.03 24.17 -26.91
C CYS A 27 19.06 25.12 -26.21
N ALA A 28 19.62 26.22 -25.71
CA ALA A 28 18.88 27.44 -25.45
C ALA A 28 18.73 28.19 -26.78
N GLN A 29 17.50 28.56 -27.16
CA GLN A 29 17.16 29.77 -27.93
C GLN A 29 15.62 29.82 -28.08
N THR A 30 14.96 30.66 -27.29
CA THR A 30 14.47 31.99 -27.70
C THR A 30 13.36 31.94 -28.75
N LEU A 31 12.11 32.01 -28.28
CA LEU A 31 10.99 32.55 -29.05
C LEU A 31 10.12 33.39 -28.12
N LYS A 32 10.49 34.67 -28.01
CA LYS A 32 9.57 35.75 -27.60
C LYS A 32 8.63 35.98 -28.77
N GLN A 33 7.35 35.67 -28.62
CA GLN A 33 6.30 36.35 -29.36
C GLN A 33 5.19 36.80 -28.41
N SER A 34 4.93 38.09 -28.53
CA SER A 34 3.94 38.92 -27.85
C SER A 34 2.52 38.40 -28.00
N LEU A 35 1.78 38.39 -26.89
CA LEU A 35 0.32 38.46 -26.93
C LEU A 35 -0.15 39.50 -25.92
N ASP A 36 -0.36 40.70 -26.46
CA ASP A 36 -1.21 41.73 -25.88
C ASP A 36 -2.55 41.63 -26.59
N VAL A 37 -3.56 41.02 -25.97
CA VAL A 37 -4.97 41.17 -26.37
C VAL A 37 -5.85 41.02 -25.14
N GLY A 38 -6.14 42.15 -24.49
CA GLY A 38 -7.37 42.27 -23.71
C GLY A 38 -8.58 42.14 -24.64
N LYS A 39 -9.48 41.22 -24.32
CA LYS A 39 -10.94 41.24 -24.55
C LYS A 39 -11.53 39.90 -24.15
N PHE A 40 -12.09 39.86 -22.94
CA PHE A 40 -13.01 38.81 -22.50
C PHE A 40 -14.35 38.95 -23.27
N PRO A 41 -14.89 37.86 -23.83
CA PRO A 41 -16.33 37.65 -23.84
C PRO A 41 -16.67 36.56 -22.82
N LEU A 42 -17.63 36.90 -21.96
CA LEU A 42 -18.38 35.97 -21.11
C LEU A 42 -18.89 34.80 -21.96
N PHE A 43 -18.31 33.61 -21.79
CA PHE A 43 -18.91 32.37 -22.27
C PHE A 43 -19.72 31.74 -21.15
N VAL A 44 -21.04 31.81 -21.34
CA VAL A 44 -22.06 31.04 -20.64
C VAL A 44 -21.68 29.56 -20.77
N SER A 45 -21.46 28.90 -19.64
CA SER A 45 -21.23 27.46 -19.57
C SER A 45 -22.48 26.74 -20.07
N ASN A 46 -22.45 26.28 -21.32
CA ASN A 46 -23.35 25.24 -21.80
C ASN A 46 -23.01 23.97 -21.02
N ILE A 47 -23.83 23.65 -20.03
CA ILE A 47 -23.90 22.35 -19.40
C ILE A 47 -24.44 21.40 -20.46
N PHE A 48 -23.56 20.76 -21.22
CA PHE A 48 -23.92 19.56 -21.95
C PHE A 48 -24.16 18.45 -20.93
N PRO A 49 -25.27 17.69 -21.03
CA PRO A 49 -25.40 16.49 -20.23
C PRO A 49 -24.24 15.56 -20.58
N ALA A 50 -23.57 15.03 -19.55
CA ALA A 50 -22.58 13.98 -19.72
C ALA A 50 -23.16 12.89 -20.63
N SER A 51 -22.43 12.57 -21.70
CA SER A 51 -22.75 11.42 -22.55
C SER A 51 -22.95 10.20 -21.64
N PRO A 52 -23.97 9.35 -21.87
CA PRO A 52 -24.12 8.14 -21.07
C PRO A 52 -22.82 7.34 -21.20
N GLU A 53 -22.11 7.19 -20.09
CA GLU A 53 -20.95 6.31 -20.01
C GLU A 53 -21.42 4.94 -20.49
N ALA A 54 -20.79 4.44 -21.56
CA ALA A 54 -21.11 3.12 -22.09
C ALA A 54 -20.95 2.12 -20.96
N SER A 55 -21.98 1.29 -20.72
CA SER A 55 -21.89 0.24 -19.70
C SER A 55 -20.68 -0.65 -20.01
N PRO A 56 -19.86 -0.99 -19.00
CA PRO A 56 -18.67 -1.81 -19.21
C PRO A 56 -19.07 -3.16 -19.82
N ALA A 57 -18.19 -3.70 -20.67
CA ALA A 57 -18.39 -5.03 -21.26
C ALA A 57 -18.48 -6.08 -20.14
N THR A 58 -19.26 -7.14 -20.36
CA THR A 58 -19.43 -8.20 -19.38
C THR A 58 -18.58 -9.41 -19.76
N VAL A 59 -17.90 -9.99 -18.77
CA VAL A 59 -17.10 -11.20 -18.91
C VAL A 59 -17.67 -12.31 -18.02
N THR A 60 -17.81 -13.52 -18.56
CA THR A 60 -18.23 -14.69 -17.77
C THR A 60 -16.99 -15.40 -17.27
N LEU A 61 -16.89 -15.58 -15.96
CA LEU A 61 -15.73 -16.20 -15.32
C LEU A 61 -16.15 -17.43 -14.54
N GLU A 62 -15.34 -18.47 -14.66
CA GLU A 62 -15.41 -19.67 -13.81
C GLU A 62 -14.04 -19.83 -13.14
N ALA A 63 -14.02 -20.03 -11.83
CA ALA A 63 -12.80 -20.17 -11.05
C ALA A 63 -12.74 -21.57 -10.46
N VAL A 64 -11.71 -22.33 -10.85
CA VAL A 64 -11.53 -23.73 -10.50
C VAL A 64 -10.33 -23.86 -9.56
N LYS A 65 -10.52 -24.52 -8.40
CA LYS A 65 -9.42 -24.83 -7.50
C LYS A 65 -8.45 -25.83 -8.12
N LEU A 66 -7.16 -25.53 -8.08
CA LEU A 66 -6.12 -26.51 -8.39
C LEU A 66 -6.28 -27.73 -7.48
N GLY A 67 -6.64 -28.88 -8.04
CA GLY A 67 -6.92 -30.12 -7.30
C GLY A 67 -8.39 -30.53 -7.18
N GLY A 68 -9.32 -29.79 -7.81
CA GLY A 68 -10.60 -30.35 -8.28
C GLY A 68 -11.85 -30.12 -7.41
N GLU A 69 -11.73 -29.75 -6.13
CA GLU A 69 -12.92 -29.47 -5.30
C GLU A 69 -13.02 -27.99 -4.94
N GLY A 70 -14.10 -27.34 -5.40
CA GLY A 70 -14.37 -25.92 -5.22
C GLY A 70 -14.37 -25.19 -6.55
N VAL A 71 -15.57 -24.88 -7.04
CA VAL A 71 -15.81 -24.13 -8.28
C VAL A 71 -16.62 -22.90 -7.90
N TRP A 72 -16.17 -21.72 -8.33
CA TRP A 72 -16.98 -20.51 -8.36
C TRP A 72 -17.35 -20.20 -9.81
N GLY A 73 -18.58 -19.74 -10.03
CA GLY A 73 -19.11 -19.46 -11.36
C GLY A 73 -19.77 -20.67 -12.05
N PRO A 74 -20.13 -20.53 -13.34
CA PRO A 74 -19.92 -19.36 -14.19
C PRO A 74 -20.71 -18.13 -13.71
N GLU A 75 -20.03 -17.00 -13.51
CA GLU A 75 -20.64 -15.73 -13.07
C GLU A 75 -20.24 -14.60 -14.02
N ALA A 76 -21.21 -13.77 -14.39
CA ALA A 76 -21.00 -12.63 -15.28
C ALA A 76 -20.59 -11.41 -14.45
N VAL A 77 -19.38 -10.88 -14.69
CA VAL A 77 -18.84 -9.71 -13.99
C VAL A 77 -18.46 -8.61 -14.99
N PRO A 78 -18.46 -7.32 -14.59
CA PRO A 78 -17.96 -6.25 -15.42
C PRO A 78 -16.46 -6.41 -15.74
N SER A 79 -16.05 -6.12 -16.98
CA SER A 79 -14.64 -6.16 -17.42
C SER A 79 -13.78 -5.06 -16.81
N ASP A 80 -14.41 -4.02 -16.26
CA ASP A 80 -13.75 -2.91 -15.58
C ASP A 80 -13.56 -3.14 -14.08
N LEU A 81 -14.04 -4.27 -13.55
CA LEU A 81 -13.78 -4.74 -12.19
C LEU A 81 -12.26 -4.86 -11.97
N SER A 82 -11.77 -4.51 -10.78
CA SER A 82 -10.36 -4.72 -10.43
C SER A 82 -10.06 -6.19 -10.10
N CYS A 83 -8.81 -6.60 -10.28
CA CYS A 83 -8.36 -7.94 -9.88
C CYS A 83 -8.60 -8.21 -8.38
N ASP A 84 -8.41 -7.22 -7.51
CA ASP A 84 -8.68 -7.35 -6.08
C ASP A 84 -10.17 -7.52 -5.74
N GLU A 85 -11.06 -6.81 -6.44
CA GLU A 85 -12.50 -6.98 -6.28
C GLU A 85 -12.95 -8.37 -6.74
N LEU A 86 -12.47 -8.83 -7.89
CA LEU A 86 -12.75 -10.19 -8.37
C LEU A 86 -12.27 -11.24 -7.35
N ARG A 87 -11.05 -11.08 -6.83
CA ARG A 87 -10.49 -11.97 -5.81
C ARG A 87 -11.34 -12.02 -4.55
N ARG A 88 -11.85 -10.87 -4.08
CA ARG A 88 -12.79 -10.79 -2.95
C ARG A 88 -14.10 -11.52 -3.24
N LEU A 89 -14.66 -11.38 -4.45
CA LEU A 89 -15.87 -12.09 -4.85
C LEU A 89 -15.68 -13.61 -4.81
N VAL A 90 -14.64 -14.10 -5.47
CA VAL A 90 -14.32 -15.54 -5.52
C VAL A 90 -14.09 -16.09 -4.12
N ALA A 91 -13.29 -15.40 -3.30
CA ALA A 91 -12.99 -15.85 -1.96
C ALA A 91 -14.21 -15.86 -1.05
N LYS A 92 -15.06 -14.83 -1.12
CA LYS A 92 -16.33 -14.78 -0.38
C LYS A 92 -17.23 -15.96 -0.76
N ALA A 93 -17.37 -16.24 -2.06
CA ALA A 93 -18.17 -17.36 -2.52
C ALA A 93 -17.63 -18.73 -2.07
N LEU A 94 -16.30 -18.88 -2.03
CA LEU A 94 -15.64 -20.09 -1.55
C LEU A 94 -15.49 -20.14 -0.01
N GLN A 95 -15.99 -19.15 0.72
CA GLN A 95 -15.81 -19.02 2.18
C GLN A 95 -14.34 -19.04 2.62
N LEU A 96 -13.48 -18.45 1.80
CA LEU A 96 -12.05 -18.33 2.03
C LEU A 96 -11.68 -16.88 2.36
N ARG A 97 -10.55 -16.68 3.03
CA ARG A 97 -9.92 -15.35 3.11
C ARG A 97 -9.42 -14.95 1.74
N TRP A 98 -9.77 -13.76 1.26
CA TRP A 98 -9.43 -13.37 -0.11
C TRP A 98 -7.93 -13.20 -0.34
N ARG A 99 -7.17 -12.92 0.73
CA ARG A 99 -5.70 -12.89 0.67
C ARG A 99 -5.03 -14.27 0.64
N ALA A 100 -5.75 -15.34 0.99
CA ALA A 100 -5.28 -16.71 0.80
C ALA A 100 -5.58 -17.23 -0.62
N VAL A 101 -6.36 -16.48 -1.40
CA VAL A 101 -6.78 -16.81 -2.75
C VAL A 101 -5.92 -16.03 -3.74
N GLN A 102 -5.14 -16.76 -4.51
CA GLN A 102 -4.49 -16.22 -5.70
C GLN A 102 -5.29 -16.65 -6.93
N LEU A 103 -5.68 -15.68 -7.76
CA LEU A 103 -6.30 -15.94 -9.05
C LEU A 103 -5.25 -15.87 -10.15
N ALA A 104 -5.31 -16.82 -11.07
CA ALA A 104 -4.44 -16.83 -12.24
C ALA A 104 -5.24 -17.07 -13.53
N PHE A 105 -4.84 -16.38 -14.60
CA PHE A 105 -5.36 -16.55 -15.95
C PHE A 105 -4.20 -16.74 -16.91
N LYS A 106 -4.17 -17.83 -17.68
CA LYS A 106 -3.06 -18.18 -18.61
C LYS A 106 -1.69 -18.05 -17.94
N GLU A 107 -1.55 -18.64 -16.75
CA GLU A 107 -0.33 -18.57 -15.92
C GLU A 107 0.01 -17.17 -15.38
N GLN A 108 -0.74 -16.12 -15.72
CA GLN A 108 -0.56 -14.78 -15.19
C GLN A 108 -1.37 -14.58 -13.91
N ALA A 109 -0.70 -14.13 -12.84
CA ALA A 109 -1.34 -13.67 -11.61
C ALA A 109 -2.25 -12.45 -11.86
N LEU A 110 -3.48 -12.52 -11.37
CA LEU A 110 -4.45 -11.42 -11.36
C LEU A 110 -4.40 -10.71 -10.01
N GLU A 111 -3.59 -9.65 -9.90
CA GLU A 111 -3.29 -8.94 -8.65
C GLU A 111 -3.53 -7.43 -8.77
N GLY A 112 -3.92 -6.81 -7.65
CA GLY A 112 -3.89 -5.39 -7.45
C GLY A 112 -5.10 -4.64 -8.02
N PRO A 113 -5.03 -3.30 -8.08
CA PRO A 113 -6.13 -2.45 -8.53
C PRO A 113 -6.28 -2.44 -10.06
N GLU A 114 -5.51 -3.25 -10.80
CA GLU A 114 -5.62 -3.31 -12.25
C GLU A 114 -6.95 -3.93 -12.68
N LYS A 115 -7.57 -3.33 -13.71
CA LYS A 115 -8.84 -3.80 -14.27
C LYS A 115 -8.65 -5.09 -15.06
N LEU A 116 -9.67 -5.95 -15.10
CA LEU A 116 -9.65 -7.22 -15.83
C LEU A 116 -9.36 -7.02 -17.34
N GLU A 117 -9.87 -5.95 -17.94
CA GLU A 117 -9.59 -5.60 -19.34
C GLU A 117 -8.08 -5.46 -19.64
N LYS A 118 -7.28 -4.94 -18.69
CA LYS A 118 -5.82 -4.81 -18.84
C LYS A 118 -5.10 -6.16 -18.79
N LYS A 119 -5.75 -7.18 -18.22
CA LYS A 119 -5.28 -8.57 -18.19
C LYS A 119 -5.80 -9.39 -19.38
N GLY A 120 -6.48 -8.74 -20.34
CA GLY A 120 -7.02 -9.39 -21.54
C GLY A 120 -8.35 -10.11 -21.33
N LEU A 121 -9.06 -9.83 -20.23
CA LEU A 121 -10.38 -10.36 -19.90
C LEU A 121 -11.43 -9.27 -20.24
N VAL A 122 -11.88 -9.22 -21.50
CA VAL A 122 -12.76 -8.14 -22.01
C VAL A 122 -14.17 -8.65 -22.27
N GLU A 123 -14.33 -9.61 -23.17
CA GLU A 123 -15.62 -10.22 -23.52
C GLU A 123 -15.40 -11.71 -23.83
N GLY A 124 -16.20 -12.58 -23.21
CA GLY A 124 -16.11 -14.02 -23.42
C GLY A 124 -16.26 -14.82 -22.14
N ASN A 125 -16.02 -16.12 -22.27
CA ASN A 125 -16.03 -17.07 -21.15
C ASN A 125 -14.58 -17.49 -20.86
N TYR A 126 -14.14 -17.30 -19.62
CA TYR A 126 -12.77 -17.64 -19.22
C TYR A 126 -12.75 -18.49 -17.95
N GLU A 127 -11.83 -19.43 -17.93
CA GLU A 127 -11.50 -20.23 -16.74
C GLU A 127 -10.31 -19.59 -16.01
N LEU A 128 -10.45 -19.44 -14.69
CA LEU A 128 -9.46 -18.94 -13.77
C LEU A 128 -9.00 -20.08 -12.86
N GLN A 129 -7.71 -20.10 -12.54
CA GLN A 129 -7.16 -21.01 -11.56
C GLN A 129 -7.17 -20.34 -10.18
N VAL A 130 -7.76 -21.03 -9.20
CA VAL A 130 -7.67 -20.67 -7.78
C VAL A 130 -6.51 -21.44 -7.18
N VAL A 131 -5.49 -20.70 -6.77
CA VAL A 131 -4.34 -21.22 -6.03
C VAL A 131 -4.49 -20.81 -4.58
N LEU A 132 -4.63 -21.79 -3.68
CA LEU A 132 -4.57 -21.53 -2.25
C LEU A 132 -3.12 -21.53 -1.81
N GLN A 133 -2.67 -20.44 -1.20
CA GLN A 133 -1.34 -20.37 -0.63
C GLN A 133 -1.38 -20.98 0.78
N ASP A 134 -0.71 -22.12 0.99
CA ASP A 134 -0.45 -22.61 2.34
C ASP A 134 0.64 -21.73 2.97
N ARG A 135 0.19 -20.75 3.76
CA ARG A 135 1.06 -19.83 4.50
C ARG A 135 1.13 -20.14 5.99
N SER A 136 0.80 -21.38 6.37
CA SER A 136 0.65 -21.76 7.77
C SER A 136 1.96 -21.65 8.55
N ALA A 137 3.11 -21.86 7.90
CA ALA A 137 4.41 -21.72 8.54
C ALA A 137 4.76 -20.25 8.80
N GLU A 138 4.55 -19.40 7.81
CA GLU A 138 4.75 -17.96 7.89
C GLU A 138 3.87 -17.35 8.97
N ILE A 139 2.56 -17.66 8.97
CA ILE A 139 1.62 -17.16 9.98
C ILE A 139 2.09 -17.52 11.40
N ARG A 140 2.55 -18.76 11.63
CA ARG A 140 3.09 -19.17 12.94
C ARG A 140 4.32 -18.35 13.33
N THR A 141 5.18 -18.03 12.37
CA THR A 141 6.36 -17.20 12.61
C THR A 141 5.97 -15.75 12.95
N ILE A 142 5.01 -15.18 12.22
CA ILE A 142 4.46 -13.85 12.51
C ILE A 142 3.85 -13.82 13.92
N GLN A 143 3.04 -14.83 14.28
CA GLN A 143 2.44 -14.93 15.61
C GLN A 143 3.49 -15.00 16.73
N LYS A 144 4.61 -15.69 16.52
CA LYS A 144 5.73 -15.71 17.48
C LYS A 144 6.37 -14.33 17.64
N ALA A 145 6.56 -13.60 16.53
CA ALA A 145 7.08 -12.24 16.56
C ALA A 145 6.13 -11.30 17.31
N ILE A 146 4.84 -11.32 16.98
CA ILE A 146 3.79 -10.50 17.65
C ILE A 146 3.71 -10.82 19.14
N THR A 147 3.67 -12.10 19.51
CA THR A 147 3.64 -12.52 20.92
C THR A 147 4.87 -12.03 21.68
N SER A 148 6.02 -11.96 21.02
CA SER A 148 7.24 -11.42 21.63
C SER A 148 7.17 -9.90 21.79
N CYS A 149 6.56 -9.18 20.85
CA CYS A 149 6.27 -7.75 20.98
C CYS A 149 5.33 -7.47 22.16
N ALA A 150 4.26 -8.26 22.31
CA ALA A 150 3.25 -8.11 23.35
C ALA A 150 3.81 -8.28 24.78
N LYS A 151 4.92 -9.02 24.96
CA LYS A 151 5.57 -9.19 26.27
C LYS A 151 6.21 -7.90 26.81
N LYS A 152 6.30 -6.84 26.01
CA LYS A 152 6.84 -5.54 26.45
C LYS A 152 5.73 -4.66 27.05
N GLY A 153 5.79 -4.43 28.36
CA GLY A 153 4.97 -3.41 29.03
C GLY A 153 3.45 -3.67 29.00
N ASN A 154 2.67 -2.59 29.03
CA ASN A 154 1.20 -2.60 29.02
C ASN A 154 0.64 -2.76 27.60
N VAL A 155 0.97 -3.85 26.91
CA VAL A 155 0.48 -4.18 25.56
C VAL A 155 -0.42 -5.41 25.64
N THR A 156 -1.63 -5.28 25.08
CA THR A 156 -2.58 -6.39 24.94
C THR A 156 -2.53 -6.91 23.51
N LEU A 157 -2.53 -8.23 23.34
CA LEU A 157 -2.65 -8.89 22.05
C LEU A 157 -4.10 -9.36 21.86
N THR A 158 -4.76 -8.88 20.81
CA THR A 158 -6.11 -9.30 20.40
C THR A 158 -6.02 -10.19 19.15
N GLU A 159 -7.18 -10.64 18.66
CA GLU A 159 -7.30 -11.26 17.36
C GLU A 159 -6.76 -10.35 16.23
N GLY A 160 -6.47 -10.96 15.07
CA GLY A 160 -6.05 -10.22 13.90
C GLY A 160 -7.22 -9.54 13.19
N LEU A 161 -6.92 -8.48 12.43
CA LEU A 161 -7.93 -7.77 11.64
C LEU A 161 -8.62 -8.69 10.63
N SER A 162 -9.95 -8.58 10.58
CA SER A 162 -10.75 -9.14 9.50
C SER A 162 -10.55 -8.37 8.19
N ASP A 163 -10.91 -9.00 7.07
CA ASP A 163 -10.81 -8.36 5.76
C ASP A 163 -11.72 -7.13 5.64
N ASP A 164 -12.90 -7.15 6.27
CA ASP A 164 -13.84 -6.03 6.31
C ASP A 164 -13.28 -4.85 7.11
N GLU A 165 -12.62 -5.11 8.24
CA GLU A 165 -11.95 -4.07 9.03
C GLU A 165 -10.81 -3.42 8.24
N VAL A 166 -10.03 -4.20 7.50
CA VAL A 166 -8.98 -3.65 6.65
C VAL A 166 -9.58 -2.71 5.59
N VAL A 167 -10.63 -3.13 4.90
CA VAL A 167 -11.32 -2.29 3.90
C VAL A 167 -11.87 -1.02 4.55
N ALA A 168 -12.44 -1.12 5.75
CA ALA A 168 -12.95 0.03 6.49
C ALA A 168 -11.83 1.03 6.84
N LEU A 169 -10.67 0.54 7.29
CA LEU A 169 -9.51 1.35 7.64
C LEU A 169 -8.88 2.03 6.42
N GLU A 170 -8.63 1.27 5.34
CA GLU A 170 -8.06 1.81 4.11
C GLU A 170 -8.95 2.89 3.50
N LYS A 171 -10.28 2.66 3.50
CA LYS A 171 -11.26 3.67 3.07
C LYS A 171 -11.28 4.89 4.00
N ARG A 172 -11.21 4.67 5.32
CA ARG A 172 -11.29 5.73 6.33
C ARG A 172 -10.12 6.71 6.21
N TYR A 173 -8.91 6.20 6.01
CA TYR A 173 -7.69 7.01 6.01
C TYR A 173 -7.13 7.31 4.62
N GLY A 174 -7.67 6.68 3.57
CA GLY A 174 -7.25 6.95 2.19
C GLY A 174 -5.87 6.41 1.84
N PHE A 175 -5.43 5.34 2.52
CA PHE A 175 -4.18 4.63 2.21
C PHE A 175 -4.43 3.14 2.00
N THR A 176 -3.45 2.44 1.42
CA THR A 176 -3.43 0.98 1.35
C THR A 176 -2.31 0.46 2.24
N PHE A 177 -2.58 -0.53 3.10
CA PHE A 177 -1.54 -1.08 3.96
C PHE A 177 -0.49 -1.84 3.13
N PRO A 178 0.82 -1.60 3.36
CA PRO A 178 1.86 -2.46 2.83
C PRO A 178 1.65 -3.91 3.22
N PRO A 179 1.95 -4.87 2.33
CA PRO A 179 1.68 -6.29 2.56
C PRO A 179 2.23 -6.82 3.90
N GLU A 180 3.45 -6.47 4.29
CA GLU A 180 4.09 -7.00 5.51
C GLU A 180 3.43 -6.48 6.79
N PHE A 181 3.12 -5.19 6.83
CA PHE A 181 2.44 -4.61 7.99
C PHE A 181 1.02 -5.16 8.12
N LEU A 182 0.36 -5.37 6.99
CA LEU A 182 -0.96 -5.94 6.94
C LEU A 182 -1.01 -7.40 7.39
N GLU A 183 -0.06 -8.21 6.93
CA GLU A 183 0.10 -9.60 7.38
C GLU A 183 0.31 -9.68 8.90
N PHE A 184 1.08 -8.73 9.45
CA PHE A 184 1.24 -8.60 10.90
C PHE A 184 -0.08 -8.29 11.60
N LEU A 185 -0.81 -7.25 11.17
CA LEU A 185 -2.09 -6.88 11.77
C LEU A 185 -3.18 -7.97 11.64
N GLN A 186 -3.16 -8.76 10.56
CA GLN A 186 -4.10 -9.86 10.35
C GLN A 186 -3.72 -11.14 11.12
N ALA A 187 -2.47 -11.25 11.59
CA ALA A 187 -2.04 -12.32 12.47
C ALA A 187 -2.32 -12.03 13.95
N GLY A 188 -2.43 -10.75 14.32
CA GLY A 188 -2.83 -10.30 15.66
C GLY A 188 -2.62 -8.79 15.81
N VAL A 189 -3.53 -8.11 16.50
CA VAL A 189 -3.42 -6.67 16.76
C VAL A 189 -2.87 -6.42 18.17
N LEU A 190 -1.85 -5.58 18.26
CA LEU A 190 -1.30 -5.10 19.52
C LEU A 190 -2.01 -3.80 19.91
N VAL A 191 -2.41 -3.69 21.17
CA VAL A 191 -3.15 -2.53 21.70
C VAL A 191 -2.47 -2.02 22.97
N GLY A 192 -2.27 -0.70 23.07
CA GLY A 192 -1.59 -0.07 24.20
C GLY A 192 -0.07 0.02 24.01
N GLY A 193 0.64 0.63 24.96
CA GLY A 193 2.09 0.85 24.84
C GLY A 193 2.54 1.67 23.63
N GLY A 194 1.66 2.50 23.07
CA GLY A 194 1.88 3.29 21.85
C GLY A 194 1.32 2.63 20.56
N TRP A 195 0.82 1.40 20.64
CA TRP A 195 0.11 0.76 19.53
C TRP A 195 -1.33 1.25 19.41
N HIS A 196 -1.79 1.38 18.16
CA HIS A 196 -3.17 1.77 17.85
C HIS A 196 -4.14 0.61 18.05
N ASP A 197 -5.30 0.92 18.64
CA ASP A 197 -6.45 0.03 18.62
C ASP A 197 -7.14 0.07 17.24
N TRP A 198 -6.61 -0.72 16.31
CA TRP A 198 -7.12 -0.78 14.94
C TRP A 198 -8.56 -1.30 14.85
N HIS A 199 -8.98 -2.19 15.76
CA HIS A 199 -10.37 -2.68 15.81
C HIS A 199 -11.34 -1.54 16.12
N THR A 200 -11.04 -0.76 17.17
CA THR A 200 -11.89 0.37 17.55
C THR A 200 -11.93 1.42 16.44
N LEU A 201 -10.81 1.69 15.76
CA LEU A 201 -10.77 2.62 14.63
C LEU A 201 -11.56 2.12 13.41
N ALA A 202 -11.53 0.81 13.14
CA ALA A 202 -12.27 0.18 12.05
C ALA A 202 -13.79 0.17 12.30
N SER A 203 -14.22 0.03 13.56
CA SER A 203 -15.64 -0.05 13.95
C SER A 203 -16.47 1.21 13.60
N GLY A 204 -15.81 2.34 13.37
CA GLY A 204 -16.47 3.63 13.15
C GLY A 204 -17.02 4.29 14.42
N SER A 205 -16.82 3.70 15.60
CA SER A 205 -17.24 4.27 16.89
C SER A 205 -16.48 5.55 17.25
N ILE A 206 -15.23 5.69 16.77
CA ILE A 206 -14.43 6.90 16.92
C ILE A 206 -14.69 7.83 15.74
N LEU A 207 -15.07 9.07 16.03
CA LEU A 207 -15.21 10.13 15.03
C LEU A 207 -13.87 10.38 14.32
N ALA A 208 -13.89 10.34 12.99
CA ALA A 208 -12.71 10.58 12.15
C ALA A 208 -12.08 11.94 12.45
N GLY A 209 -10.78 11.94 12.75
CA GLY A 209 -10.04 13.16 13.06
C GLY A 209 -10.27 13.71 14.46
N SER A 210 -11.04 13.06 15.33
CA SER A 210 -11.12 13.44 16.75
C SER A 210 -9.80 13.20 17.50
N GLU A 211 -9.70 13.65 18.75
CA GLU A 211 -8.53 13.37 19.61
C GLU A 211 -8.37 11.87 19.89
N MET A 212 -9.49 11.15 19.98
CA MET A 212 -9.53 9.70 20.19
C MET A 212 -9.09 8.91 18.94
N ASP A 213 -9.10 9.55 17.76
CA ASP A 213 -8.57 8.98 16.53
C ASP A 213 -7.04 9.01 16.57
N SER A 214 -6.45 8.00 17.23
CA SER A 214 -5.00 7.94 17.45
C SER A 214 -4.18 7.96 16.16
N VAL A 215 -4.70 7.42 15.05
CA VAL A 215 -4.04 7.46 13.74
C VAL A 215 -4.07 8.87 13.18
N ALA A 216 -5.24 9.53 13.15
CA ALA A 216 -5.33 10.91 12.69
C ALA A 216 -4.52 11.86 13.59
N SER A 217 -4.52 11.65 14.90
CA SER A 217 -3.71 12.39 15.86
C SER A 217 -2.21 12.21 15.62
N GLN A 218 -1.75 10.99 15.33
CA GLN A 218 -0.35 10.74 15.05
C GLN A 218 0.07 11.30 13.68
N ILE A 219 -0.78 11.16 12.65
CA ILE A 219 -0.57 11.85 11.38
C ILE A 219 -0.40 13.35 11.66
N ARG A 220 -1.33 13.98 12.40
CA ARG A 220 -1.19 15.40 12.80
C ARG A 220 0.12 15.71 13.52
N TRP A 221 0.57 14.85 14.44
CA TRP A 221 1.84 15.03 15.14
C TRP A 221 3.07 14.96 14.22
N HIS A 222 2.99 14.17 13.16
CA HIS A 222 3.97 14.18 12.08
C HIS A 222 3.76 15.34 11.09
N CYS A 223 2.81 16.25 11.38
CA CYS A 223 2.35 17.33 10.50
C CYS A 223 2.43 18.73 11.13
N THR A 224 2.67 18.90 12.45
CA THR A 224 2.57 20.21 13.11
C THR A 224 3.91 20.96 13.23
N PRO A 225 3.98 22.21 12.73
CA PRO A 225 5.14 23.10 12.78
C PRO A 225 5.18 24.08 13.94
N GLU A 226 4.49 23.86 15.06
CA GLU A 226 4.56 24.81 16.21
C GLU A 226 5.99 24.97 16.79
N GLU A 227 6.96 24.19 16.31
CA GLU A 227 8.40 24.36 16.53
C GLU A 227 9.24 24.47 15.23
N ALA A 228 8.63 24.45 14.03
CA ALA A 228 9.35 24.58 12.76
C ALA A 228 9.80 26.01 12.44
N ASP A 229 9.29 27.01 13.18
CA ASP A 229 9.77 28.40 13.18
C ASP A 229 11.24 28.53 13.64
N TYR A 230 11.87 27.45 14.11
CA TYR A 230 13.31 27.40 14.42
C TYR A 230 14.22 27.14 13.21
N TRP A 231 13.67 26.81 12.03
CA TRP A 231 14.46 26.42 10.84
C TRP A 231 14.59 27.52 9.80
N SER A 232 14.91 28.74 10.25
CA SER A 232 15.01 29.96 9.44
C SER A 232 16.27 30.09 8.57
N GLU A 233 17.07 29.04 8.34
CA GLU A 233 18.29 29.19 7.53
C GLU A 233 18.48 28.04 6.54
N GLY A 234 17.93 28.18 5.33
CA GLY A 234 18.29 27.34 4.19
C GLY A 234 17.23 27.26 3.10
N GLU A 235 17.19 28.28 2.24
CA GLU A 235 16.50 28.43 0.95
C GLU A 235 15.75 27.22 0.32
N TRP A 236 14.42 27.06 0.42
CA TRP A 236 13.70 26.18 -0.55
C TRP A 236 12.24 26.57 -0.86
N ALA A 237 11.92 26.76 -2.17
CA ALA A 237 10.63 26.92 -2.90
C ALA A 237 10.05 28.35 -3.22
N PRO A 238 9.06 28.54 -4.11
CA PRO A 238 8.43 29.85 -4.39
C PRO A 238 7.52 30.33 -3.25
N PRO A 239 7.48 31.63 -2.90
CA PRO A 239 6.85 32.17 -1.67
C PRO A 239 5.39 31.78 -1.42
N GLU A 240 4.65 31.46 -2.48
CA GLU A 240 3.22 31.18 -2.45
C GLU A 240 2.83 29.71 -2.18
N GLU A 241 3.80 28.78 -2.16
CA GLU A 241 3.59 27.34 -1.87
C GLU A 241 4.35 26.86 -0.61
N LYS A 242 5.02 27.78 0.09
CA LYS A 242 5.94 27.53 1.20
C LYS A 242 5.26 27.59 2.57
N THR A 243 4.31 26.72 2.83
CA THR A 243 3.93 26.46 4.24
C THR A 243 4.19 25.00 4.56
N VAL A 244 4.66 24.74 5.78
CA VAL A 244 4.92 23.37 6.25
C VAL A 244 3.63 22.57 6.19
N GLU A 245 2.50 23.19 6.55
CA GLU A 245 1.17 22.61 6.44
C GLU A 245 0.85 22.18 5.01
N LYS A 246 1.24 22.98 4.01
CA LYS A 246 1.00 22.64 2.61
C LYS A 246 1.91 21.51 2.14
N ALA A 247 3.19 21.54 2.51
CA ALA A 247 4.14 20.47 2.17
C ALA A 247 3.75 19.14 2.81
N VAL A 248 3.26 19.19 4.04
CA VAL A 248 2.75 18.06 4.80
C VAL A 248 1.40 17.57 4.28
N GLU A 249 0.47 18.46 3.93
CA GLU A 249 -0.79 18.10 3.29
C GLU A 249 -0.51 17.40 1.96
N LEU A 250 0.40 17.95 1.15
CA LEU A 250 0.84 17.36 -0.11
C LEU A 250 1.54 16.02 0.13
N ALA A 251 2.47 15.92 1.09
CA ALA A 251 3.16 14.67 1.40
C ALA A 251 2.17 13.60 1.89
N THR A 252 1.25 13.94 2.79
CA THR A 252 0.26 12.98 3.31
C THR A 252 -0.77 12.56 2.26
N LYS A 253 -1.17 13.48 1.36
CA LYS A 253 -2.10 13.17 0.26
C LYS A 253 -1.43 12.44 -0.91
N THR A 254 -0.16 12.77 -1.21
CA THR A 254 0.56 12.25 -2.37
C THR A 254 1.35 10.99 -2.02
N TYR A 255 1.90 10.92 -0.81
CA TYR A 255 2.73 9.84 -0.29
C TYR A 255 2.31 9.47 1.14
N PRO A 256 1.15 8.79 1.30
CA PRO A 256 0.57 8.52 2.61
C PRO A 256 1.57 7.80 3.52
N LEU A 257 1.74 8.35 4.72
CA LEU A 257 2.37 7.67 5.84
C LEU A 257 1.33 6.90 6.61
N ILE A 258 1.69 5.69 7.02
CA ILE A 258 0.84 4.84 7.83
C ILE A 258 1.50 4.72 9.21
N PRO A 259 0.91 5.35 10.24
CA PRO A 259 1.34 5.15 11.62
C PRO A 259 1.32 3.68 12.02
N MET A 260 2.36 3.24 12.72
CA MET A 260 2.50 1.86 13.18
C MET A 260 2.56 1.80 14.70
N LEU A 261 3.54 2.51 15.28
CA LEU A 261 3.83 2.55 16.70
C LEU A 261 4.56 3.85 17.05
N SER A 262 4.01 4.67 17.94
CA SER A 262 4.69 5.85 18.51
C SER A 262 5.18 6.88 17.48
N HIS A 263 6.43 6.84 17.02
CA HIS A 263 6.97 7.70 15.95
C HIS A 263 7.32 6.91 14.68
N ARG A 264 6.96 5.63 14.63
CA ARG A 264 7.25 4.72 13.51
C ARG A 264 6.12 4.75 12.51
N CYS A 265 6.47 4.99 11.26
CA CYS A 265 5.57 4.93 10.12
C CYS A 265 6.16 4.05 9.02
N THR A 266 5.30 3.46 8.22
CA THR A 266 5.67 2.93 6.91
C THR A 266 5.08 3.80 5.81
N VAL A 267 5.58 3.61 4.59
CA VAL A 267 5.11 4.28 3.37
C VAL A 267 4.23 3.31 2.58
N THR A 268 3.35 3.84 1.73
CA THR A 268 2.55 3.01 0.80
C THR A 268 2.96 3.19 -0.67
N VAL A 269 3.86 4.13 -0.97
CA VAL A 269 4.32 4.44 -2.34
C VAL A 269 5.84 4.28 -2.42
N PRO A 270 6.37 3.43 -3.34
CA PRO A 270 5.63 2.45 -4.14
C PRO A 270 4.95 1.39 -3.27
N HIS A 271 3.88 0.77 -3.77
CA HIS A 271 3.20 -0.29 -3.03
C HIS A 271 3.92 -1.63 -3.25
N GLY A 272 4.31 -2.31 -2.17
CA GLY A 272 5.00 -3.59 -2.26
C GLY A 272 5.61 -4.05 -0.94
N TYR A 273 6.35 -5.16 -1.01
CA TYR A 273 7.15 -5.69 0.10
C TYR A 273 8.48 -4.93 0.22
N GLY A 274 9.09 -4.97 1.41
CA GLY A 274 10.42 -4.39 1.63
C GLY A 274 10.39 -2.87 1.75
N LEU A 275 9.24 -2.28 2.09
CA LEU A 275 9.15 -0.84 2.30
C LEU A 275 9.77 -0.47 3.64
N PRO A 276 10.61 0.59 3.69
CA PRO A 276 11.30 0.96 4.91
C PRO A 276 10.34 1.46 5.98
N VAL A 277 10.82 1.40 7.22
CA VAL A 277 10.16 2.04 8.36
C VAL A 277 10.92 3.32 8.69
N ILE A 278 10.17 4.41 8.75
CA ILE A 278 10.68 5.75 9.03
C ILE A 278 10.31 6.09 10.47
N SER A 279 11.26 6.68 11.20
CA SER A 279 10.95 7.39 12.44
C SER A 279 10.70 8.84 12.08
N MET A 280 9.49 9.35 12.36
CA MET A 280 9.10 10.72 12.08
C MET A 280 8.71 11.42 13.38
N HIS A 281 9.36 12.53 13.69
CA HIS A 281 9.05 13.33 14.86
C HIS A 281 8.95 14.81 14.46
N GLN A 282 7.76 15.41 14.67
CA GLN A 282 7.47 16.83 14.47
C GLN A 282 7.90 17.40 13.11
N CYS A 283 7.79 16.60 12.04
CA CYS A 283 8.21 16.97 10.68
C CYS A 283 9.73 17.20 10.48
N SER A 284 10.50 17.56 11.50
CA SER A 284 11.93 17.93 11.32
C SER A 284 12.92 16.84 11.66
N ASP A 285 12.59 15.91 12.56
CA ASP A 285 13.49 14.83 12.99
C ASP A 285 13.05 13.49 12.37
N ASN A 286 13.44 13.32 11.11
CA ASN A 286 13.06 12.15 10.32
C ASN A 286 14.31 11.33 10.03
N ILE A 287 14.31 10.06 10.42
CA ILE A 287 15.43 9.14 10.18
C ILE A 287 14.94 7.82 9.58
N PRO A 288 15.74 7.19 8.70
CA PRO A 288 15.53 5.79 8.34
C PRO A 288 15.71 4.94 9.61
N TYR A 289 14.71 4.13 9.95
CA TYR A 289 14.73 3.36 11.20
C TYR A 289 14.86 1.85 10.94
N GLY A 290 14.07 1.33 10.02
CA GLY A 290 14.13 -0.05 9.55
C GLY A 290 14.32 -0.10 8.03
N LYS A 291 15.17 -1.02 7.56
CA LYS A 291 15.34 -1.28 6.12
C LYS A 291 14.05 -1.79 5.49
N ASN A 292 13.27 -2.55 6.25
CA ASN A 292 11.92 -2.98 5.95
C ASN A 292 11.13 -3.21 7.25
N PHE A 293 9.88 -3.64 7.13
CA PHE A 293 9.01 -3.92 8.25
C PHE A 293 9.59 -4.97 9.22
N TRP A 294 10.14 -6.07 8.71
CA TRP A 294 10.63 -7.18 9.53
C TRP A 294 11.94 -6.87 10.25
N ASP A 295 12.85 -6.14 9.61
CA ASP A 295 14.04 -5.55 10.24
C ASP A 295 13.65 -4.62 11.40
N TRP A 296 12.63 -3.78 11.20
CA TRP A 296 12.09 -2.94 12.25
C TRP A 296 11.52 -3.75 13.42
N VAL A 297 10.64 -4.73 13.17
CA VAL A 297 10.06 -5.58 14.22
C VAL A 297 11.15 -6.26 15.05
N ALA A 298 12.17 -6.83 14.39
CA ALA A 298 13.28 -7.48 15.09
C ALA A 298 14.05 -6.52 16.02
N LYS A 299 14.36 -5.31 15.53
CA LYS A 299 15.06 -4.26 16.28
C LYS A 299 14.22 -3.70 17.44
N ASP A 300 13.02 -3.23 17.13
CA ASP A 300 12.16 -2.49 18.05
C ASP A 300 11.64 -3.41 19.17
N ALA A 301 11.29 -4.65 18.83
CA ALA A 301 10.90 -5.67 19.81
C ALA A 301 12.08 -6.41 20.44
N ASN A 302 13.33 -6.09 20.09
CA ASN A 302 14.54 -6.76 20.58
C ASN A 302 14.40 -8.29 20.53
N LEU A 303 13.94 -8.81 19.39
CA LEU A 303 13.63 -10.23 19.23
C LEU A 303 14.91 -11.06 19.25
N PRO A 304 14.88 -12.29 19.82
CA PRO A 304 15.99 -13.22 19.69
C PRO A 304 16.33 -13.48 18.21
N GLU A 305 17.62 -13.62 17.91
CA GLU A 305 18.10 -13.98 16.58
C GLU A 305 17.39 -15.25 16.07
N GLY A 306 16.97 -15.24 14.80
CA GLY A 306 16.23 -16.34 14.19
C GLY A 306 14.73 -16.39 14.53
N THR A 307 14.19 -15.45 15.30
CA THR A 307 12.73 -15.33 15.50
C THR A 307 12.03 -14.91 14.21
N VAL A 308 12.62 -13.94 13.51
CA VAL A 308 12.21 -13.51 12.18
C VAL A 308 13.18 -14.15 11.17
N PRO A 309 12.68 -14.76 10.08
CA PRO A 309 13.54 -15.38 9.07
C PRO A 309 14.45 -14.35 8.41
N THR A 310 15.71 -14.71 8.19
CA THR A 310 16.71 -13.82 7.58
C THR A 310 16.27 -13.37 6.19
N GLU A 311 15.59 -14.23 5.44
CA GLU A 311 15.06 -13.92 4.11
C GLU A 311 13.98 -12.83 4.10
N TRP A 312 13.31 -12.59 5.23
CA TRP A 312 12.34 -11.48 5.37
C TRP A 312 13.04 -10.18 5.70
N ILE A 313 14.12 -10.25 6.49
CA ILE A 313 14.96 -9.09 6.84
C ILE A 313 15.78 -8.63 5.62
N GLU A 314 16.27 -9.57 4.82
CA GLU A 314 17.11 -9.30 3.64
C GLU A 314 16.31 -9.26 2.33
N VAL A 315 14.97 -9.15 2.41
CA VAL A 315 14.15 -8.90 1.22
C VAL A 315 14.65 -7.62 0.55
N PRO A 316 14.79 -7.58 -0.79
CA PRO A 316 15.17 -6.37 -1.50
C PRO A 316 14.25 -5.22 -1.08
N SER A 317 14.83 -4.26 -0.37
CA SER A 317 14.12 -3.08 0.13
C SER A 317 14.31 -1.94 -0.84
N VAL A 318 13.29 -1.08 -0.93
CA VAL A 318 13.43 0.20 -1.63
C VAL A 318 14.42 1.04 -0.81
N PRO A 319 15.56 1.47 -1.39
CA PRO A 319 16.47 2.36 -0.69
C PRO A 319 15.73 3.59 -0.19
N TRP A 320 16.05 4.06 1.02
CA TRP A 320 15.34 5.17 1.63
C TRP A 320 15.43 6.43 0.75
N GLU A 321 16.56 6.64 0.06
CA GLU A 321 16.81 7.71 -0.91
C GLU A 321 15.91 7.67 -2.14
N GLU A 322 15.29 6.52 -2.41
CA GLU A 322 14.43 6.28 -3.57
C GLU A 322 12.94 6.31 -3.21
N VAL A 323 12.61 6.25 -1.92
CA VAL A 323 11.23 6.39 -1.45
C VAL A 323 10.71 7.78 -1.83
N PRO A 324 9.60 7.91 -2.58
CA PRO A 324 9.07 9.19 -3.01
C PRO A 324 8.81 10.17 -1.87
N PHE A 325 8.24 9.69 -0.75
CA PHE A 325 8.09 10.49 0.46
C PHE A 325 9.43 11.07 0.94
N TRP A 326 10.46 10.22 1.01
CA TRP A 326 11.77 10.63 1.52
C TRP A 326 12.50 11.59 0.58
N ARG A 327 12.41 11.36 -0.74
CA ARG A 327 12.92 12.28 -1.77
C ARG A 327 12.27 13.65 -1.69
N TYR A 328 10.96 13.68 -1.46
CA TYR A 328 10.23 14.92 -1.28
C TYR A 328 10.64 15.63 0.02
N TRP A 329 10.97 14.88 1.07
CA TRP A 329 11.31 15.45 2.37
C TRP A 329 12.77 15.92 2.52
N ASN A 330 13.71 15.28 1.82
CA ASN A 330 15.16 15.55 1.95
C ASN A 330 15.83 16.09 0.67
N GLY A 331 15.09 16.25 -0.42
CA GLY A 331 15.58 16.80 -1.69
C GLY A 331 15.23 18.27 -1.84
#